data_AF-A0A534QR51-F1
#
_entry.id   AF-A0A534QR51-F1
#
_cell.length_a   1.000
_cell.length_b   1.000
_cell.length_c   1.000
_cell.angle_alpha   90.00
_cell.angle_beta   90.00
_cell.angle_gamma   90.00
#
_symmetry.space_group_name_H-M   'P 1'
#
loop_
_entity.id
_entity.type
_entity.pdbx_description
1 polymer ?
#
loop_
_entity_poly.entity_id
_entity_poly.type
_entity_poly.pdbx_seq_one_letter_code
_entity_poly.pdbx_strand_id
1 'polypeptide(L)'
;EEFYHRITLSHLAPVLETLVWLHRETTVWTEVTTLLIPGLNDGDEEIERECDWFLEHLGPDVPLHFTAFHPDYRMLDRARTPAATLRRARAIARARGVRYCYVGNVHDAEGQTTFCASCGAALIERDWHAVRLYRLDGNRCVECGALLPGRFHPGRHAGDERHTPGTRFAVSL
;
A
#
# COMPACT_ATOMS: atom_id res chain seq x y z
N GLU A 1 -9.35 -19.33 6.00
CA GLU A 1 -8.94 -20.39 5.04
C GLU A 1 -9.94 -20.64 3.91
N GLU A 2 -11.26 -20.65 4.16
CA GLU A 2 -12.27 -21.06 3.17
C GLU A 2 -12.22 -20.26 1.85
N PHE A 3 -11.95 -18.95 1.91
CA PHE A 3 -11.80 -18.09 0.74
C PHE A 3 -10.63 -18.52 -0.18
N TYR A 4 -9.41 -18.62 0.34
CA TYR A 4 -8.22 -18.98 -0.44
C TYR A 4 -8.30 -20.40 -1.01
N HIS A 5 -8.80 -21.35 -0.21
CA HIS A 5 -8.97 -22.72 -0.71
C HIS A 5 -10.02 -22.79 -1.84
N ARG A 6 -11.14 -22.06 -1.75
CA ARG A 6 -12.21 -22.13 -2.75
C ARG A 6 -11.98 -21.28 -3.99
N ILE A 7 -11.32 -20.12 -3.85
CA ILE A 7 -11.20 -19.13 -4.92
C ILE A 7 -9.83 -19.18 -5.59
N THR A 8 -8.75 -19.30 -4.82
CA THR A 8 -7.38 -19.31 -5.37
C THR A 8 -6.79 -20.71 -5.46
N LEU A 9 -7.50 -21.74 -4.95
CA LEU A 9 -7.02 -23.13 -4.84
C LEU A 9 -5.67 -23.21 -4.11
N SER A 10 -5.41 -22.25 -3.21
CA SER A 10 -4.13 -22.13 -2.52
C SER A 10 -4.35 -22.03 -1.00
N HIS A 11 -3.27 -22.27 -0.26
CA HIS A 11 -3.26 -22.11 1.19
C HIS A 11 -2.67 -20.74 1.55
N LEU A 12 -3.28 -20.09 2.53
CA LEU A 12 -2.83 -18.80 3.03
C LEU A 12 -1.51 -18.93 3.82
N ALA A 13 -1.36 -20.00 4.61
CA ALA A 13 -0.20 -20.17 5.49
C ALA A 13 1.15 -20.09 4.77
N PRO A 14 1.38 -20.78 3.62
CA PRO A 14 2.64 -20.63 2.87
C PRO A 14 2.93 -19.20 2.42
N VAL A 15 1.90 -18.40 2.10
CA VAL A 15 2.06 -16.99 1.72
C VAL A 15 2.50 -16.17 2.93
N LEU A 16 1.82 -16.33 4.07
CA LEU A 16 2.15 -15.63 5.31
C LEU A 16 3.57 -15.99 5.80
N GLU A 17 3.94 -17.27 5.77
CA GLU A 17 5.29 -17.74 6.11
C GLU A 17 6.35 -17.11 5.20
N THR A 18 6.07 -17.02 3.90
CA THR A 18 6.97 -16.39 2.92
C THR A 18 7.14 -14.90 3.21
N LEU A 19 6.06 -14.18 3.54
CA LEU A 19 6.13 -12.75 3.88
C LEU A 19 6.98 -12.52 5.13
N VAL A 20 6.80 -13.33 6.17
CA VAL A 20 7.61 -13.27 7.40
C VAL A 20 9.07 -13.54 7.10
N TRP A 21 9.36 -14.59 6.31
CA TRP A 21 10.73 -14.94 5.95
C TRP A 21 11.40 -13.84 5.12
N LEU A 22 10.72 -13.30 4.10
CA LEU A 22 11.24 -12.19 3.29
C LEU A 22 11.58 -10.97 4.16
N HIS A 23 10.70 -10.61 5.08
CA HIS A 23 10.85 -9.46 5.95
C HIS A 23 11.98 -9.63 6.98
N ARG A 24 12.16 -10.83 7.55
CA ARG A 24 13.11 -11.07 8.66
C ARG A 24 14.48 -11.55 8.21
N GLU A 25 14.52 -12.37 7.16
CA GLU A 25 15.73 -13.12 6.78
C GLU A 25 16.42 -12.54 5.54
N THR A 26 15.85 -11.50 4.90
CA THR A 26 16.39 -10.92 3.67
C THR A 26 16.50 -9.40 3.71
N THR A 27 17.16 -8.82 2.72
CA THR A 27 17.25 -7.35 2.51
C THR A 27 16.32 -6.84 1.40
N VAL A 28 15.44 -7.73 0.91
CA VAL A 28 14.48 -7.42 -0.14
C VAL A 28 13.47 -6.42 0.40
N TRP A 29 13.18 -5.40 -0.40
CA TRP A 29 12.08 -4.50 -0.08
C TRP A 29 10.76 -5.20 -0.37
N THR A 30 9.90 -5.29 0.64
CA THR A 30 8.62 -5.99 0.57
C THR A 30 7.49 -4.99 0.70
N GLU A 31 6.49 -5.14 -0.15
CA GLU A 31 5.20 -4.46 -0.06
C GLU A 31 4.11 -5.53 -0.20
N VAL A 32 3.00 -5.37 0.51
CA VAL A 32 1.90 -6.35 0.50
C VAL A 32 0.66 -5.71 -0.08
N THR A 33 0.00 -6.44 -0.99
CA THR A 33 -1.23 -5.98 -1.63
C THR A 33 -2.34 -6.97 -1.39
N THR A 34 -3.45 -6.45 -0.87
CA THR A 34 -4.70 -7.20 -0.71
C THR A 34 -5.71 -6.68 -1.71
N LEU A 35 -6.17 -7.59 -2.57
CA LEU A 35 -7.30 -7.35 -3.46
C LEU A 35 -8.59 -7.51 -2.67
N LEU A 36 -9.33 -6.43 -2.45
CA LEU A 36 -10.61 -6.47 -1.75
C LEU A 36 -11.71 -6.83 -2.75
N ILE A 37 -12.44 -7.91 -2.48
CA ILE A 37 -13.52 -8.44 -3.31
C ILE A 37 -14.84 -8.31 -2.54
N PRO A 38 -15.88 -7.65 -3.11
CA PRO A 38 -17.11 -7.38 -2.37
C PRO A 38 -17.83 -8.65 -1.90
N GLY A 39 -18.20 -8.66 -0.62
CA GLY A 39 -18.92 -9.76 0.03
C GLY A 39 -18.06 -10.99 0.31
N LEU A 40 -16.73 -10.85 0.24
CA LEU A 40 -15.78 -11.94 0.53
C LEU A 40 -14.78 -11.58 1.62
N ASN A 41 -13.93 -10.59 1.36
CA ASN A 41 -12.85 -10.18 2.26
C ASN A 41 -12.84 -8.67 2.52
N ASP A 42 -13.93 -7.95 2.22
CA ASP A 42 -14.04 -6.50 2.39
C ASP A 42 -14.79 -6.07 3.65
N GLY A 43 -15.09 -7.02 4.55
CA GLY A 43 -15.70 -6.76 5.85
C GLY A 43 -14.70 -6.16 6.85
N ASP A 44 -15.19 -5.30 7.74
CA ASP A 44 -14.33 -4.57 8.68
C ASP A 44 -13.54 -5.50 9.60
N GLU A 45 -14.16 -6.55 10.15
CA GLU A 45 -13.48 -7.54 11.00
C GLU A 45 -12.36 -8.29 10.26
N GLU A 46 -12.54 -8.59 8.97
CA GLU A 46 -11.51 -9.23 8.15
C GLU A 46 -10.30 -8.31 7.97
N ILE A 47 -10.56 -7.04 7.65
CA ILE A 47 -9.54 -6.01 7.46
C ILE A 47 -8.80 -5.74 8.78
N GLU A 48 -9.51 -5.68 9.91
CA GLU A 48 -8.90 -5.50 11.22
C GLU A 48 -7.97 -6.65 11.56
N ARG A 49 -8.40 -7.90 11.36
CA ARG A 49 -7.55 -9.08 11.57
C ARG A 49 -6.33 -9.10 10.66
N GLU A 50 -6.49 -8.71 9.40
CA GLU A 50 -5.38 -8.55 8.47
C GLU A 50 -4.37 -7.52 8.98
N CYS A 51 -4.85 -6.36 9.43
CA CYS A 51 -4.00 -5.29 9.98
C CYS A 51 -3.29 -5.73 11.26
N ASP A 52 -3.99 -6.39 12.18
CA ASP A 52 -3.42 -6.89 13.44
C ASP A 52 -2.30 -7.90 13.16
N TRP A 53 -2.55 -8.87 12.25
CA TRP A 53 -1.53 -9.84 11.83
C TRP A 53 -0.34 -9.15 11.16
N PHE A 54 -0.62 -8.21 10.25
CA PHE A 54 0.40 -7.46 9.52
C PHE A 54 1.33 -6.70 10.46
N LEU A 55 0.75 -6.00 11.45
CA LEU A 55 1.51 -5.24 12.43
C LEU A 55 2.34 -6.14 13.36
N GLU A 56 1.79 -7.28 13.78
CA GLU A 56 2.51 -8.24 14.62
C GLU A 56 3.72 -8.85 13.89
N HIS A 57 3.58 -9.15 12.61
CA HIS A 57 4.55 -9.97 11.88
C HIS A 57 5.55 -9.16 11.04
N LEU A 58 5.09 -8.07 10.42
CA LEU A 58 5.82 -7.24 9.47
C LEU A 58 6.08 -5.81 10.01
N GLY A 59 5.37 -5.44 11.07
CA GLY A 59 5.49 -4.12 11.69
C GLY A 59 4.83 -2.99 10.88
N PRO A 60 4.85 -1.76 11.41
CA PRO A 60 4.09 -0.65 10.83
C PRO A 60 4.78 0.05 9.64
N ASP A 61 6.02 -0.31 9.32
CA ASP A 61 6.84 0.29 8.27
C ASP A 61 6.69 -0.36 6.89
N VAL A 62 6.21 -1.60 6.83
CA VAL A 62 5.98 -2.29 5.55
C VAL A 62 4.73 -1.70 4.91
N PRO A 63 4.77 -1.31 3.61
CA PRO A 63 3.58 -0.84 2.90
C PRO A 63 2.50 -1.90 2.76
N LEU A 64 1.25 -1.49 3.03
CA LEU A 64 0.05 -2.27 2.79
C LEU A 64 -0.85 -1.57 1.77
N HIS A 65 -1.22 -2.27 0.70
CA HIS A 65 -2.07 -1.75 -0.37
C HIS A 65 -3.41 -2.46 -0.39
N PHE A 66 -4.50 -1.70 -0.41
CA PHE A 66 -5.83 -2.23 -0.71
C PHE A 66 -6.22 -1.87 -2.14
N THR A 67 -6.44 -2.88 -2.98
CA THR A 67 -6.75 -2.67 -4.41
C THR A 67 -8.18 -3.08 -4.72
N ALA A 68 -8.82 -2.33 -5.63
CA ALA A 68 -10.17 -2.65 -6.09
C ALA A 68 -10.17 -3.86 -7.03
N PHE A 69 -11.05 -4.81 -6.74
CA PHE A 69 -11.44 -5.87 -7.67
C PHE A 69 -12.24 -5.30 -8.84
N HIS A 70 -12.01 -5.85 -10.03
CA HIS A 70 -12.82 -5.66 -11.23
C HIS A 70 -13.31 -7.03 -11.72
N PRO A 71 -14.60 -7.19 -12.07
CA PRO A 71 -15.13 -8.45 -12.55
C PRO A 71 -14.57 -8.78 -13.93
N ASP A 72 -13.55 -9.64 -13.93
CA ASP A 72 -12.89 -10.15 -15.12
C ASP A 72 -12.71 -11.67 -15.04
N TYR A 73 -12.35 -12.26 -16.18
CA TYR A 73 -12.05 -13.68 -16.31
C TYR A 73 -13.20 -14.57 -15.82
N ARG A 74 -12.97 -15.40 -14.79
CA ARG A 74 -13.91 -16.41 -14.28
C ARG A 74 -14.82 -15.89 -13.16
N MET A 75 -14.61 -14.68 -12.66
CA MET A 75 -15.39 -14.10 -11.56
C MET A 75 -16.16 -12.87 -12.04
N LEU A 76 -17.29 -13.12 -12.70
CA LEU A 76 -18.17 -12.08 -13.29
C LEU A 76 -19.45 -11.84 -12.48
N ASP A 77 -19.68 -12.64 -11.45
CA ASP A 77 -20.87 -12.64 -10.59
C ASP A 77 -20.82 -11.60 -9.46
N ARG A 78 -19.72 -10.84 -9.36
CA ARG A 78 -19.50 -9.82 -8.33
C ARG A 78 -19.32 -8.44 -8.94
N ALA A 79 -19.75 -7.41 -8.21
CA ALA A 79 -19.51 -6.04 -8.61
C ALA A 79 -18.03 -5.66 -8.43
N ARG A 80 -17.61 -4.63 -9.16
CA ARG A 80 -16.33 -3.95 -8.91
C ARG A 80 -16.31 -3.39 -7.49
N THR A 81 -15.17 -3.45 -6.82
CA THR A 81 -15.00 -2.87 -5.48
C THR A 81 -15.17 -1.35 -5.52
N PRO A 82 -16.11 -0.78 -4.74
CA PRO A 82 -16.28 0.66 -4.66
C PRO A 82 -15.05 1.34 -4.04
N ALA A 83 -14.69 2.54 -4.53
CA ALA A 83 -13.62 3.34 -3.92
C ALA A 83 -13.87 3.62 -2.42
N ALA A 84 -15.13 3.75 -2.01
CA ALA A 84 -15.51 3.92 -0.61
C ALA A 84 -15.08 2.74 0.27
N THR A 85 -15.11 1.51 -0.24
CA THR A 85 -14.62 0.32 0.47
C THR A 85 -13.12 0.41 0.71
N LEU A 86 -12.34 0.83 -0.29
CA LEU A 86 -10.89 0.99 -0.13
C LEU A 86 -10.53 2.12 0.85
N ARG A 87 -11.24 3.25 0.79
CA ARG A 87 -11.07 4.36 1.75
C ARG A 87 -11.34 3.91 3.18
N ARG A 88 -12.39 3.11 3.37
CA ARG A 88 -12.73 2.53 4.67
C ARG A 88 -11.61 1.61 5.16
N ALA A 89 -11.14 0.68 4.32
CA ALA A 89 -10.04 -0.21 4.65
C ALA A 89 -8.76 0.54 5.03
N ARG A 90 -8.40 1.57 4.25
CA ARG A 90 -7.26 2.45 4.57
C ARG A 90 -7.43 3.18 5.90
N ALA A 91 -8.64 3.66 6.21
CA ALA A 91 -8.91 4.32 7.49
C ALA A 91 -8.72 3.35 8.67
N ILE A 92 -9.21 2.12 8.55
CA ILE A 92 -9.03 1.05 9.55
C ILE A 92 -7.53 0.77 9.74
N ALA A 93 -6.78 0.51 8.67
CA ALA A 93 -5.35 0.22 8.76
C ALA A 93 -4.56 1.35 9.43
N ARG A 94 -4.85 2.61 9.08
CA ARG A 94 -4.23 3.77 9.73
C ARG A 94 -4.59 3.87 11.22
N ALA A 95 -5.85 3.60 11.58
CA ALA A 95 -6.29 3.61 12.97
C ALA A 95 -5.62 2.49 13.80
N ARG A 96 -5.32 1.34 13.19
CA ARG A 96 -4.59 0.23 13.81
C ARG A 96 -3.09 0.50 13.96
N GLY A 97 -2.54 1.44 13.19
CA GLY A 97 -1.15 1.87 13.30
C GLY A 97 -0.27 1.55 12.10
N VAL A 98 -0.85 1.07 10.99
CA VAL A 98 -0.11 0.93 9.72
C VAL A 98 0.24 2.33 9.22
N ARG A 99 1.54 2.64 9.10
CA ARG A 99 2.00 3.99 8.75
C ARG A 99 1.86 4.28 7.25
N TYR A 100 2.05 3.25 6.43
CA TYR A 100 2.07 3.35 4.97
C TYR A 100 0.97 2.45 4.39
N CYS A 101 -0.24 3.00 4.29
CA CYS A 101 -1.38 2.30 3.71
C CYS A 101 -1.94 3.06 2.51
N TYR A 102 -2.09 2.35 1.39
CA TYR A 102 -2.45 2.92 0.10
C TYR A 102 -3.68 2.27 -0.51
N VAL A 103 -4.31 2.97 -1.45
CA VAL A 103 -5.41 2.43 -2.26
C VAL A 103 -5.05 2.42 -3.75
N GLY A 104 -5.39 1.33 -4.43
CA GLY A 104 -5.08 1.14 -5.85
C GLY A 104 -6.29 0.73 -6.69
N ASN A 105 -6.12 0.73 -8.02
CA ASN A 105 -7.17 0.46 -9.02
C ASN A 105 -8.40 1.41 -8.93
N VAL A 106 -8.22 2.58 -8.34
CA VAL A 106 -9.18 3.68 -8.25
C VAL A 106 -8.45 5.01 -8.39
N HIS A 107 -9.18 6.08 -8.70
CA HIS A 107 -8.66 7.44 -8.60
C HIS A 107 -8.85 7.94 -7.17
N ASP A 108 -7.75 8.07 -6.43
CA ASP A 108 -7.76 8.56 -5.05
C ASP A 108 -6.41 9.17 -4.69
N ALA A 109 -6.24 10.46 -5.00
CA ALA A 109 -4.96 11.14 -4.79
C ALA A 109 -4.50 11.09 -3.33
N GLU A 110 -5.42 11.23 -2.37
CA GLU A 110 -5.07 11.17 -0.95
C GLU A 110 -4.63 9.76 -0.54
N GLY A 111 -5.39 8.73 -0.91
CA GLY A 111 -5.08 7.34 -0.64
C GLY A 111 -3.86 6.82 -1.39
N GLN A 112 -3.43 7.49 -2.45
CA GLN A 112 -2.22 7.17 -3.21
C GLN A 112 -0.99 7.95 -2.75
N THR A 113 -1.16 8.95 -1.87
CA THR A 113 -0.07 9.81 -1.40
C THR A 113 0.72 9.17 -0.27
N THR A 114 2.06 9.20 -0.36
CA THR A 114 2.95 8.90 0.78
C THR A 114 3.04 10.13 1.66
N PHE A 115 2.62 9.98 2.91
CA PHE A 115 2.79 10.99 3.95
C PHE A 115 3.96 10.64 4.86
N CYS A 116 4.61 11.66 5.41
CA CYS A 116 5.60 11.46 6.47
C CYS A 116 4.91 10.94 7.73
N ALA A 117 5.32 9.78 8.21
CA ALA A 117 4.79 9.22 9.46
C ALA A 117 5.14 10.07 10.71
N SER A 118 6.15 10.95 10.62
CA SER A 118 6.57 11.80 11.73
C SER A 118 5.87 13.15 11.76
N CYS A 119 5.82 13.88 10.64
CA CYS A 119 5.27 15.25 10.59
C CYS A 119 3.97 15.38 9.77
N GLY A 120 3.51 14.32 9.12
CA GLY A 120 2.30 14.34 8.29
C GLY A 120 2.43 15.04 6.94
N ALA A 121 3.60 15.58 6.58
CA ALA A 121 3.80 16.23 5.28
C ALA A 121 3.56 15.25 4.11
N ALA A 122 2.91 15.71 3.05
CA ALA A 122 2.83 14.97 1.79
C ALA A 122 4.21 14.94 1.12
N LEU A 123 4.75 13.73 0.90
CA LEU A 123 6.10 13.54 0.37
C LEU A 123 6.12 13.02 -1.06
N ILE A 124 5.21 12.11 -1.38
CA ILE A 124 5.05 11.62 -2.75
C ILE A 124 3.57 11.62 -3.08
N GLU A 125 3.12 12.58 -3.88
CA GLU A 125 1.74 12.62 -4.36
C GLU A 125 1.67 11.91 -5.70
N ARG A 126 0.74 10.96 -5.82
CA ARG A 126 0.49 10.20 -7.05
C ARG A 126 -0.95 10.40 -7.47
N ASP A 127 -1.15 10.53 -8.77
CA ASP A 127 -2.45 10.35 -9.39
C ASP A 127 -2.26 9.38 -10.55
N TRP A 128 -2.66 8.14 -10.29
CA TRP A 128 -2.52 7.04 -11.25
C TRP A 128 -1.05 6.86 -11.67
N HIS A 129 -0.72 7.05 -12.95
CA HIS A 129 0.64 6.87 -13.47
C HIS A 129 1.56 8.07 -13.28
N ALA A 130 1.05 9.20 -12.77
CA ALA A 130 1.81 10.43 -12.63
C ALA A 130 2.22 10.68 -11.17
N VAL A 131 3.49 11.00 -10.93
CA VAL A 131 3.95 11.49 -9.64
C VAL A 131 3.89 13.01 -9.66
N ARG A 132 2.95 13.60 -8.94
CA ARG A 132 2.76 15.06 -8.98
C ARG A 132 3.73 15.82 -8.08
N LEU A 133 4.20 15.17 -7.02
CA LEU A 133 5.07 15.75 -6.01
C LEU A 133 6.11 14.72 -5.58
N TYR A 134 7.36 15.13 -5.44
CA TYR A 134 8.40 14.28 -4.85
C TYR A 134 9.32 15.13 -3.94
N ARG A 135 9.20 14.90 -2.64
CA ARG A 135 9.79 15.72 -1.56
C ARG A 135 10.62 14.87 -0.61
N LEU A 136 11.69 14.28 -1.13
CA LEU A 136 12.63 13.45 -0.36
C LEU A 136 14.08 13.87 -0.60
N ASP A 137 14.92 13.74 0.42
CA ASP A 137 16.38 13.74 0.31
C ASP A 137 16.90 12.31 0.52
N GLY A 138 17.12 11.59 -0.57
CA GLY A 138 17.27 10.14 -0.55
C GLY A 138 16.02 9.49 0.03
N ASN A 139 16.13 8.93 1.25
CA ASN A 139 15.01 8.37 1.99
C ASN A 139 14.57 9.22 3.19
N ARG A 140 14.86 10.52 3.19
CA ARG A 140 14.52 11.43 4.28
C ARG A 140 13.45 12.42 3.88
N CYS A 141 12.53 12.69 4.79
CA CYS A 141 11.57 13.77 4.67
C CYS A 141 12.32 15.12 4.57
N VAL A 142 12.03 15.92 3.54
CA VAL A 142 12.64 17.26 3.40
C VAL A 142 12.13 18.29 4.42
N GLU A 143 11.00 18.01 5.09
CA GLU A 143 10.40 18.90 6.10
C GLU A 143 10.96 18.67 7.50
N CYS A 144 11.08 17.42 7.93
CA CYS A 144 11.48 17.08 9.31
C CYS A 144 12.73 16.19 9.42
N GLY A 145 13.30 15.74 8.31
CA GLY A 145 14.49 14.88 8.28
C GLY A 145 14.26 13.42 8.69
N ALA A 146 13.03 13.05 9.05
CA ALA A 146 12.66 11.68 9.41
C ALA A 146 12.97 10.71 8.27
N LEU A 147 13.51 9.53 8.63
CA LEU A 147 13.75 8.44 7.69
C LEU A 147 12.43 7.81 7.28
N LEU A 148 12.29 7.54 5.99
CA LEU A 148 11.21 6.75 5.42
C LEU A 148 11.74 5.35 5.08
N PRO A 149 11.02 4.29 5.46
CA PRO A 149 11.30 2.96 4.95
C PRO A 149 10.98 2.94 3.45
N GLY A 150 11.85 2.29 2.68
CA GLY A 150 11.67 2.14 1.24
C GLY A 150 12.95 2.29 0.43
N ARG A 151 12.80 2.09 -0.88
CA ARG A 151 13.86 2.31 -1.88
C ARG A 151 13.48 3.53 -2.71
N PHE A 152 14.28 4.58 -2.59
CA PHE A 152 14.03 5.88 -3.20
C PHE A 152 15.21 6.30 -4.07
N HIS A 153 14.96 7.17 -5.04
CA HIS A 153 16.03 7.73 -5.86
C HIS A 153 16.97 8.58 -5.00
N PRO A 154 18.29 8.47 -5.20
CA PRO A 154 19.25 9.27 -4.45
C PRO A 154 19.14 10.75 -4.85
N GLY A 155 19.41 11.63 -3.90
CA GLY A 155 19.42 13.08 -4.11
C GLY A 155 18.23 13.79 -3.47
N ARG A 156 18.33 15.12 -3.43
CA ARG A 156 17.32 15.99 -2.83
C ARG A 156 16.33 16.47 -3.89
N HIS A 157 15.08 16.12 -3.69
CA HIS A 157 13.93 16.53 -4.48
C HIS A 157 12.95 17.27 -3.56
N ALA A 158 12.49 18.43 -3.98
CA ALA A 158 11.65 19.30 -3.16
C ALA A 158 10.60 20.06 -3.99
N GLY A 159 10.00 19.40 -4.98
CA GLY A 159 9.11 20.08 -5.94
C GLY A 159 8.20 19.17 -6.74
N ASP A 160 7.39 19.79 -7.60
CA ASP A 160 6.52 19.09 -8.54
C ASP A 160 7.33 18.52 -9.72
N GLU A 161 6.85 17.42 -10.33
CA GLU A 161 7.55 16.78 -11.46
C GLU A 161 7.79 17.74 -12.64
N ARG A 162 7.03 18.84 -12.75
CA ARG A 162 7.22 19.84 -13.82
C ARG A 162 8.57 20.57 -13.72
N HIS A 163 9.29 20.46 -12.61
CA HIS A 163 10.61 21.08 -12.41
C HIS A 163 11.79 20.11 -12.40
N THR A 164 11.60 18.82 -12.73
CA THR A 164 12.71 17.85 -12.81
C THR A 164 12.73 17.11 -14.15
N PRO A 165 13.39 17.66 -15.19
CA PRO A 165 13.49 17.00 -16.49
C PRO A 165 14.21 15.66 -16.36
N GLY A 166 13.57 14.57 -16.77
CA GLY A 166 14.22 13.26 -16.99
C GLY A 166 14.07 12.21 -15.90
N THR A 167 13.40 12.51 -14.77
CA THR A 167 13.18 11.52 -13.71
C THR A 167 11.77 10.93 -13.83
N ARG A 168 11.61 9.86 -14.61
CA ARG A 168 10.43 9.00 -14.46
C ARG A 168 10.60 8.24 -13.16
N PHE A 169 9.97 8.71 -12.09
CA PHE A 169 9.92 7.96 -10.84
C PHE A 169 9.04 6.72 -11.06
N ALA A 170 9.67 5.58 -11.35
CA ALA A 170 8.97 4.31 -11.29
C ALA A 170 8.74 3.99 -9.81
N VAL A 171 7.52 4.21 -9.32
CA VAL A 171 7.12 3.78 -7.99
C VAL A 171 6.17 2.62 -8.17
N SER A 172 6.43 1.52 -7.47
CA SER A 172 5.51 0.37 -7.47
C SER A 172 4.13 0.84 -7.01
N LEU A 173 3.12 0.49 -7.79
CA LEU A 173 1.72 0.45 -7.37
C LEU A 173 1.45 -0.89 -6.68
#